data_AF-A0A7C5J2R2-F1
#
_entry.id   AF-A0A7C5J2R2-F1
#
_cell.length_a   1.000
_cell.length_b   1.000
_cell.length_c   1.000
_cell.angle_alpha   90.00
_cell.angle_beta   90.00
_cell.angle_gamma   90.00
#
_symmetry.space_group_name_H-M   'P 1'
#
loop_
_entity.id
_entity.type
_entity.pdbx_description
1 polymer ?
#
loop_
_entity_poly.entity_id
_entity_poly.type
_entity_poly.pdbx_seq_one_letter_code
_entity_poly.pdbx_strand_id
1 'polypeptide(L)'
;MATPRPHRSPRWRVIPVATFLALGACSTIFDGELGAIRCEQEGAYGPPACREGETCVEGACAAVGAPVGASCQSDDDCRQPWRCLDPTDFGQSGEPVCSQLCCASTECGPPAAGLVCWSPSGGGGSLCWPAQALGRQDPGEGRSGDSCASGGDCRSGLCDGGTCIDGCCDGSYCPGDELCRIKNSPLADGESWTCGSPPTSIPPVETCNTIDDCATAKCVPVEEEIAICASPCCSSDDCGSIIALGMKQPVACTQIDGLRACAALVPITATGSVGAACSSDTQCRSGWCVDDGDGGYCTDMCCTDSSCGDVSAFSCEPRPFADSWALRCVRR
;
A
#
# COMPACT_ATOMS: atom_id res chain seq x y z
N MET A 1 -12.09 -59.35 25.78
CA MET A 1 -11.72 -58.58 26.97
C MET A 1 -10.20 -58.48 27.01
N ALA A 2 -9.63 -57.28 26.84
CA ALA A 2 -8.20 -57.06 26.86
C ALA A 2 -7.85 -56.08 27.98
N THR A 3 -6.87 -56.42 28.81
CA THR A 3 -6.41 -55.59 29.93
C THR A 3 -5.53 -54.42 29.44
N PRO A 4 -5.76 -53.19 29.91
CA PRO A 4 -4.92 -52.05 29.54
C PRO A 4 -3.55 -52.13 30.23
N ARG A 5 -2.48 -51.76 29.50
CA ARG A 5 -1.13 -51.62 30.07
C ARG A 5 -1.00 -50.28 30.81
N PRO A 6 -0.29 -50.21 31.95
CA PRO A 6 -0.06 -48.96 32.65
C PRO A 6 0.96 -48.09 31.91
N HIS A 7 0.59 -46.83 31.64
CA HIS A 7 1.53 -45.82 31.17
C HIS A 7 2.56 -45.50 32.27
N ARG A 8 3.86 -45.64 31.95
CA ARG A 8 4.93 -45.08 32.79
C ARG A 8 5.08 -43.61 32.47
N SER A 9 4.90 -42.75 33.47
CA SER A 9 5.21 -41.33 33.38
C SER A 9 6.73 -41.11 33.32
N PRO A 10 7.23 -40.19 32.47
CA PRO A 10 8.64 -39.83 32.47
C PRO A 10 8.98 -39.06 33.75
N ARG A 11 10.03 -39.50 34.45
CA ARG A 11 10.57 -38.77 35.61
C ARG A 11 11.34 -37.54 35.13
N TRP A 12 10.73 -36.37 35.21
CA TRP A 12 11.42 -35.10 35.01
C TRP A 12 12.47 -34.92 36.11
N ARG A 13 13.74 -34.85 35.72
CA ARG A 13 14.81 -34.40 36.63
C ARG A 13 14.72 -32.88 36.72
N VAL A 14 14.47 -32.37 37.92
CA VAL A 14 14.60 -30.94 38.21
C VAL A 14 16.09 -30.59 38.14
N ILE A 15 16.48 -29.89 37.09
CA ILE A 15 17.78 -29.21 37.02
C ILE A 15 17.60 -27.87 37.72
N PRO A 16 18.44 -27.50 38.71
CA PRO A 16 18.36 -26.17 39.32
C PRO A 16 18.76 -25.14 38.27
N VAL A 17 17.79 -24.31 37.86
CA VAL A 17 18.04 -23.16 37.00
C VAL A 17 18.88 -22.16 37.79
N ALA A 18 20.15 -22.03 37.43
CA ALA A 18 21.02 -20.99 37.96
C ALA A 18 20.51 -19.63 37.46
N THR A 19 20.18 -18.73 38.40
CA THR A 19 19.70 -17.39 38.11
C THR A 19 20.82 -16.53 37.51
N PHE A 20 21.03 -16.64 36.20
CA PHE A 20 21.82 -15.68 35.45
C PHE A 20 21.04 -14.37 35.35
N LEU A 21 21.36 -13.44 36.25
CA LEU A 21 21.15 -12.00 36.07
C LEU A 21 22.08 -11.49 34.95
N ALA A 22 21.83 -11.97 33.73
CA ALA A 22 22.47 -11.48 32.53
C ALA A 22 21.64 -10.29 32.00
N LEU A 23 22.07 -9.08 32.35
CA LEU A 23 21.74 -7.91 31.55
C LEU A 23 22.28 -8.19 30.14
N GLY A 24 21.39 -8.32 29.17
CA GLY A 24 21.71 -8.82 27.83
C GLY A 24 22.58 -7.84 27.04
N ALA A 25 23.90 -8.01 27.17
CA ALA A 25 24.88 -7.38 26.29
C ALA A 25 25.38 -8.43 25.29
N CYS A 26 25.03 -8.26 24.02
CA CYS A 26 25.60 -9.04 22.93
C CYS A 26 27.09 -8.72 22.77
N SER A 27 27.92 -9.72 22.48
CA SER A 27 29.30 -9.51 22.10
C SER A 27 29.71 -10.49 20.99
N THR A 28 30.40 -9.96 19.98
CA THR A 28 31.00 -10.69 18.86
C THR A 28 32.39 -10.11 18.59
N ILE A 29 33.27 -10.92 18.01
CA ILE A 29 34.64 -10.57 17.60
C ILE A 29 34.75 -10.87 16.11
N PHE A 30 35.43 -10.02 15.34
CA PHE A 30 35.68 -10.23 13.92
C PHE A 30 37.17 -9.99 13.54
N ASP A 31 37.94 -11.08 13.59
CA ASP A 31 38.97 -11.54 12.62
C ASP A 31 40.03 -10.62 12.00
N GLY A 32 40.29 -9.42 12.55
CA GLY A 32 41.66 -8.85 12.58
C GLY A 32 42.32 -8.31 11.30
N GLU A 33 41.72 -8.43 10.10
CA GLU A 33 42.17 -7.74 8.87
C GLU A 33 41.02 -7.01 8.13
N LEU A 34 41.37 -6.03 7.29
CA LEU A 34 40.55 -4.82 7.02
C LEU A 34 39.61 -4.90 5.80
N GLY A 35 38.36 -4.44 5.99
CA GLY A 35 37.36 -4.16 4.95
C GLY A 35 36.40 -3.04 5.37
N ALA A 36 35.68 -2.45 4.41
CA ALA A 36 34.85 -1.25 4.64
C ALA A 36 33.62 -1.53 5.50
N ILE A 37 33.76 -1.31 6.80
CA ILE A 37 32.67 -0.91 7.69
C ILE A 37 32.73 0.60 7.79
N ARG A 38 31.60 1.29 7.99
CA ARG A 38 31.53 2.40 8.96
C ARG A 38 30.11 2.72 9.43
N CYS A 39 29.68 3.98 9.52
CA CYS A 39 28.48 4.39 10.26
C CYS A 39 28.44 4.09 11.80
N GLU A 40 29.48 3.78 12.59
CA GLU A 40 30.94 3.89 12.42
C GLU A 40 31.73 2.59 12.70
N GLN A 41 31.04 1.49 13.07
CA GLN A 41 31.46 0.11 13.37
C GLN A 41 30.57 -0.46 14.51
N GLU A 42 30.06 -1.68 14.34
CA GLU A 42 29.05 -2.27 15.23
C GLU A 42 29.60 -2.75 16.58
N GLY A 43 28.77 -2.63 17.63
CA GLY A 43 29.10 -3.09 18.99
C GLY A 43 28.47 -2.26 20.12
N ALA A 44 27.94 -1.08 19.82
CA ALA A 44 27.19 -0.28 20.78
C ALA A 44 25.68 -0.63 20.77
N TYR A 45 25.11 -0.93 21.93
CA TYR A 45 23.66 -0.79 22.15
C TYR A 45 23.34 0.71 22.27
N GLY A 46 23.07 1.34 21.12
CA GLY A 46 22.78 2.76 20.96
C GLY A 46 22.83 3.11 19.46
N PRO A 47 22.02 4.05 18.97
CA PRO A 47 21.91 4.28 17.52
C PRO A 47 23.24 4.74 16.91
N PRO A 48 23.52 4.39 15.64
CA PRO A 48 24.63 4.98 14.89
C PRO A 48 24.41 6.50 14.84
N ALA A 49 25.32 7.25 15.48
CA ALA A 49 25.17 8.68 15.70
C ALA A 49 25.54 9.50 14.46
N CYS A 50 24.78 9.28 13.39
CA CYS A 50 24.48 10.35 12.46
C CYS A 50 23.92 11.56 13.24
N ARG A 51 24.14 12.77 12.73
CA ARG A 51 23.75 13.99 13.46
C ARG A 51 22.24 14.03 13.65
N GLU A 52 21.77 14.86 14.58
CA GLU A 52 20.34 15.12 14.70
C GLU A 52 19.79 15.65 13.37
N GLY A 53 18.83 14.94 12.78
CA GLY A 53 18.36 15.19 11.41
C GLY A 53 19.06 14.38 10.31
N GLU A 54 19.94 13.44 10.63
CA GLU A 54 20.56 12.49 9.69
C GLU A 54 20.21 11.02 10.04
N THR A 55 20.19 10.14 9.05
CA THR A 55 20.01 8.69 9.21
C THR A 55 21.09 7.93 8.43
N CYS A 56 21.46 6.74 8.91
CA CYS A 56 22.39 5.90 8.18
C CYS A 56 21.69 5.26 6.97
N VAL A 57 22.19 5.52 5.76
CA VAL A 57 21.75 4.96 4.48
C VAL A 57 22.99 4.46 3.76
N GLU A 58 23.01 3.17 3.38
CA GLU A 58 24.13 2.56 2.63
C GLU A 58 25.52 2.74 3.28
N GLY A 59 25.56 2.91 4.61
CA GLY A 59 26.78 3.13 5.40
C GLY A 59 27.22 4.59 5.52
N ALA A 60 26.55 5.53 4.85
CA ALA A 60 26.75 6.97 5.01
C ALA A 60 25.66 7.58 5.90
N CYS A 61 25.99 8.62 6.66
CA CYS A 61 24.98 9.47 7.27
C CYS A 61 24.47 10.46 6.22
N ALA A 62 23.22 10.28 5.80
CA ALA A 62 22.50 11.18 4.90
C ALA A 62 21.51 12.02 5.71
N ALA A 63 21.20 13.24 5.25
CA ALA A 63 20.11 14.01 5.83
C ALA A 63 18.81 13.18 5.76
N VAL A 64 18.05 13.14 6.85
CA VAL A 64 16.66 12.69 6.79
C VAL A 64 15.92 13.75 6.00
N GLY A 65 15.50 13.41 4.79
CA GLY A 65 14.64 14.30 4.01
C GLY A 65 13.38 14.68 4.78
N ALA A 66 12.70 15.74 4.33
CA ALA A 66 11.57 16.32 5.03
C ALA A 66 10.48 15.27 5.37
N PRO A 67 9.86 15.36 6.57
CA PRO A 67 8.73 14.50 6.96
C PRO A 67 7.58 14.62 5.96
N VAL A 68 6.71 13.59 5.88
CA VAL A 68 5.42 13.74 5.21
C VAL A 68 4.71 14.99 5.74
N GLY A 69 4.15 15.81 4.86
CA GLY A 69 3.48 17.07 5.18
C GLY A 69 4.39 18.31 5.28
N ALA A 70 5.72 18.16 5.30
CA ALA A 70 6.61 19.32 5.16
C ALA A 70 6.70 19.78 3.71
N SER A 71 6.97 21.08 3.50
CA SER A 71 7.12 21.64 2.16
C SER A 71 8.46 21.26 1.51
N CYS A 72 8.46 21.25 0.18
CA CYS A 72 9.56 20.79 -0.66
C CYS A 72 9.64 21.59 -1.98
N GLN A 73 10.71 21.41 -2.74
CA GLN A 73 10.87 21.93 -4.11
C GLN A 73 11.13 20.82 -5.13
N SER A 74 11.54 19.64 -4.66
CA SER A 74 11.92 18.47 -5.46
C SER A 74 11.78 17.19 -4.63
N ASP A 75 11.73 16.03 -5.29
CA ASP A 75 11.67 14.72 -4.62
C ASP A 75 12.86 14.46 -3.68
N ASP A 76 14.04 15.00 -3.99
CA ASP A 76 15.26 14.87 -3.19
C ASP A 76 15.17 15.59 -1.84
N ASP A 77 14.28 16.58 -1.70
CA ASP A 77 14.02 17.22 -0.41
C ASP A 77 13.29 16.27 0.55
N CYS A 78 12.57 15.27 0.03
CA CYS A 78 11.71 14.38 0.79
C CYS A 78 12.45 13.11 1.23
N ARG A 79 12.12 12.58 2.42
CA ARG A 79 12.67 11.28 2.84
C ARG A 79 12.11 10.18 1.93
N GLN A 80 12.97 9.39 1.31
CA GLN A 80 12.52 8.23 0.54
C GLN A 80 11.68 7.27 1.41
N PRO A 81 10.57 6.69 0.89
CA PRO A 81 10.14 6.68 -0.50
C PRO A 81 9.17 7.83 -0.89
N TRP A 82 9.11 8.92 -0.12
CA TRP A 82 8.15 10.00 -0.34
C TRP A 82 8.49 10.81 -1.61
N ARG A 83 7.51 11.59 -2.08
CA ARG A 83 7.61 12.42 -3.29
C ARG A 83 7.11 13.83 -3.00
N CYS A 84 7.69 14.82 -3.67
CA CYS A 84 7.29 16.20 -3.59
C CYS A 84 6.12 16.45 -4.54
N LEU A 85 4.92 16.59 -4.00
CA LEU A 85 3.70 16.72 -4.79
C LEU A 85 3.22 18.16 -4.80
N ASP A 86 2.99 18.71 -5.99
CA ASP A 86 2.41 20.04 -6.17
C ASP A 86 0.87 19.96 -6.00
N PRO A 87 0.25 20.74 -5.09
CA PRO A 87 -1.20 20.81 -4.94
C PRO A 87 -1.95 21.10 -6.24
N THR A 88 -1.36 21.88 -7.16
CA THR A 88 -2.02 22.31 -8.39
C THR A 88 -2.27 21.17 -9.37
N ASP A 89 -1.46 20.11 -9.32
CA ASP A 89 -1.65 18.88 -10.11
C ASP A 89 -2.95 18.14 -9.77
N PHE A 90 -3.51 18.39 -8.57
CA PHE A 90 -4.75 17.82 -8.08
C PHE A 90 -5.87 18.86 -7.96
N GLY A 91 -5.73 20.02 -8.60
CA GLY A 91 -6.68 21.14 -8.54
C GLY A 91 -6.73 21.86 -7.18
N GLN A 92 -5.79 21.59 -6.28
CA GLN A 92 -5.66 22.23 -4.97
C GLN A 92 -4.74 23.45 -5.03
N SER A 93 -4.69 24.22 -3.95
CA SER A 93 -3.78 25.37 -3.81
C SER A 93 -2.88 25.20 -2.58
N GLY A 94 -1.58 25.46 -2.72
CA GLY A 94 -0.63 25.44 -1.62
C GLY A 94 0.82 25.50 -2.12
N GLU A 95 1.77 25.29 -1.20
CA GLU A 95 3.16 24.94 -1.56
C GLU A 95 3.25 23.42 -1.80
N PRO A 96 4.19 22.94 -2.64
CA PRO A 96 4.47 21.51 -2.77
C PRO A 96 4.84 20.89 -1.43
N VAL A 97 4.32 19.68 -1.17
CA VAL A 97 4.54 18.95 0.08
C VAL A 97 5.08 17.55 -0.15
N CYS A 98 5.97 17.11 0.73
CA CYS A 98 6.38 15.72 0.79
C CYS A 98 5.16 14.87 1.15
N SER A 99 4.70 14.05 0.20
CA SER A 99 3.59 13.15 0.38
C SER A 99 4.03 11.72 0.14
N GLN A 100 3.23 10.79 0.65
CA GLN A 100 3.37 9.38 0.39
C GLN A 100 2.00 8.78 0.10
N LEU A 101 2.03 7.59 -0.46
CA LEU A 101 0.84 6.80 -0.68
C LEU A 101 0.31 6.24 0.63
N CYS A 102 -1.01 6.11 0.68
CA CYS A 102 -1.70 5.54 1.80
C CYS A 102 -2.87 4.68 1.33
N CYS A 103 -3.18 3.71 2.16
CA CYS A 103 -4.38 2.91 2.15
C CYS A 103 -5.37 3.45 3.17
N ALA A 104 -4.91 3.83 4.37
CA ALA A 104 -5.71 4.45 5.41
C ALA A 104 -4.97 5.62 6.08
N SER A 105 -5.70 6.53 6.74
CA SER A 105 -5.12 7.73 7.36
C SER A 105 -4.16 7.43 8.51
N THR A 106 -4.18 6.20 9.06
CA THR A 106 -3.18 5.71 10.03
C THR A 106 -1.76 5.63 9.46
N GLU A 107 -1.60 5.55 8.14
CA GLU A 107 -0.28 5.45 7.50
C GLU A 107 0.38 6.81 7.33
N CYS A 108 -0.39 7.90 7.40
CA CYS A 108 0.08 9.27 7.30
C CYS A 108 0.70 9.82 8.59
N GLY A 109 1.32 8.94 9.40
CA GLY A 109 1.95 9.28 10.67
C GLY A 109 0.96 9.41 11.85
N PRO A 110 1.32 10.14 12.92
CA PRO A 110 0.44 10.40 14.06
C PRO A 110 -0.59 11.51 13.74
N PRO A 111 -1.76 11.56 14.42
CA PRO A 111 -2.78 12.58 14.15
C PRO A 111 -2.28 14.02 14.33
N ALA A 112 -1.37 14.23 15.28
CA ALA A 112 -0.71 15.52 15.52
C ALA A 112 0.12 16.06 14.33
N ALA A 113 0.37 15.25 13.28
CA ALA A 113 0.95 15.73 12.03
C ALA A 113 -0.07 16.48 11.14
N GLY A 114 -1.37 16.43 11.45
CA GLY A 114 -2.42 17.09 10.66
C GLY A 114 -2.74 16.39 9.33
N LEU A 115 -2.21 15.19 9.09
CA LEU A 115 -2.32 14.47 7.82
C LEU A 115 -3.40 13.39 7.84
N VAL A 116 -4.07 13.25 6.70
CA VAL A 116 -5.11 12.26 6.40
C VAL A 116 -4.82 11.57 5.08
N CYS A 117 -5.43 10.41 4.86
CA CYS A 117 -5.46 9.78 3.55
C CYS A 117 -6.59 10.39 2.70
N TRP A 118 -6.27 10.79 1.47
CA TRP A 118 -7.19 11.45 0.54
C TRP A 118 -6.98 10.94 -0.88
N SER A 119 -8.07 10.66 -1.60
CA SER A 119 -8.02 10.30 -3.01
C SER A 119 -8.41 11.53 -3.86
N PRO A 120 -7.47 12.11 -4.65
CA PRO A 120 -7.79 13.22 -5.54
C PRO A 120 -8.71 12.79 -6.70
N SER A 121 -9.52 13.72 -7.21
CA SER A 121 -10.20 13.55 -8.50
C SER A 121 -9.17 13.36 -9.64
N GLY A 122 -9.53 12.57 -10.67
CA GLY A 122 -8.59 12.11 -11.71
C GLY A 122 -7.78 10.87 -11.30
N GLY A 123 -7.56 10.68 -10.00
CA GLY A 123 -7.18 9.41 -9.38
C GLY A 123 -5.77 8.89 -9.69
N GLY A 124 -5.46 7.73 -9.11
CA GLY A 124 -4.18 7.03 -9.27
C GLY A 124 -3.72 6.31 -7.99
N GLY A 125 -4.13 6.83 -6.85
CA GLY A 125 -3.93 6.29 -5.50
C GLY A 125 -4.43 7.29 -4.46
N SER A 126 -4.50 6.89 -3.20
CA SER A 126 -4.73 7.84 -2.10
C SER A 126 -3.39 8.31 -1.55
N LEU A 127 -3.33 9.59 -1.17
CA LEU A 127 -2.14 10.32 -0.78
C LEU A 127 -2.28 10.89 0.64
N CYS A 128 -1.17 10.99 1.35
CA CYS A 128 -1.10 11.65 2.65
C CYS A 128 -1.10 13.16 2.47
N TRP A 129 -2.17 13.82 2.92
CA TRP A 129 -2.43 15.23 2.65
C TRP A 129 -2.85 15.99 3.91
N PRO A 130 -2.54 17.30 4.04
CA PRO A 130 -3.02 18.11 5.16
C PRO A 130 -4.56 18.18 5.22
N ALA A 131 -5.13 17.78 6.35
CA ALA A 131 -6.58 17.76 6.58
C ALA A 131 -7.23 19.14 6.35
N GLN A 132 -6.55 20.19 6.83
CA GLN A 132 -7.01 21.57 6.73
C GLN A 132 -7.07 22.08 5.28
N ALA A 133 -6.19 21.61 4.39
CA ALA A 133 -6.22 21.95 2.97
C ALA A 133 -7.48 21.41 2.27
N LEU A 134 -8.02 20.28 2.78
CA LEU A 134 -9.26 19.65 2.32
C LEU A 134 -10.50 20.18 3.06
N GLY A 135 -10.37 21.22 3.89
CA GLY A 135 -11.45 21.74 4.72
C GLY A 135 -11.95 20.78 5.81
N ARG A 136 -11.19 19.72 6.14
CA ARG A 136 -11.52 18.76 7.20
C ARG A 136 -11.10 19.30 8.58
N GLN A 137 -11.62 18.68 9.64
CA GLN A 137 -11.14 18.93 11.00
C GLN A 137 -9.76 18.29 11.21
N ASP A 138 -9.01 18.79 12.19
CA ASP A 138 -7.73 18.17 12.59
C ASP A 138 -7.95 16.70 12.97
N PRO A 139 -7.08 15.76 12.54
CA PRO A 139 -7.32 14.33 12.74
C PRO A 139 -7.35 13.91 14.21
N GLY A 140 -8.28 13.00 14.52
CA GLY A 140 -8.34 12.28 15.79
C GLY A 140 -7.63 10.92 15.76
N GLU A 141 -7.85 10.12 16.80
CA GLU A 141 -7.28 8.77 16.94
C GLU A 141 -8.24 7.66 16.43
N GLY A 142 -9.53 7.95 16.26
CA GLY A 142 -10.56 6.96 15.90
C GLY A 142 -10.37 6.40 14.48
N ARG A 143 -10.39 5.07 14.37
CA ARG A 143 -10.22 4.33 13.11
C ARG A 143 -11.56 4.17 12.40
N SER A 144 -11.56 3.68 11.16
CA SER A 144 -12.81 3.35 10.47
C SER A 144 -13.69 2.43 11.33
N GLY A 145 -14.99 2.75 11.42
CA GLY A 145 -15.98 2.07 12.25
C GLY A 145 -16.03 2.47 13.73
N ASP A 146 -15.04 3.20 14.27
CA ASP A 146 -15.13 3.73 15.63
C ASP A 146 -16.25 4.77 15.75
N SER A 147 -16.89 4.86 16.92
CA SER A 147 -17.95 5.85 17.16
C SER A 147 -17.40 7.27 17.28
N CYS A 148 -18.06 8.24 16.66
CA CYS A 148 -17.66 9.65 16.66
C CYS A 148 -18.84 10.61 16.86
N ALA A 149 -18.54 11.81 17.36
CA ALA A 149 -19.47 12.93 17.42
C ALA A 149 -19.13 14.01 16.35
N SER A 150 -17.89 14.01 15.86
CA SER A 150 -17.33 15.00 14.94
C SER A 150 -16.18 14.41 14.11
N GLY A 151 -15.77 15.09 13.04
CA GLY A 151 -14.67 14.65 12.19
C GLY A 151 -13.32 14.55 12.94
N GLY A 152 -13.09 15.43 13.91
CA GLY A 152 -11.87 15.46 14.73
C GLY A 152 -11.77 14.34 15.77
N ASP A 153 -12.78 13.48 15.90
CA ASP A 153 -12.64 12.21 16.62
C ASP A 153 -11.90 11.16 15.76
N CYS A 154 -11.86 11.35 14.44
CA CYS A 154 -11.49 10.34 13.45
C CYS A 154 -10.15 10.61 12.77
N ARG A 155 -9.39 9.55 12.49
CA ARG A 155 -8.05 9.60 11.88
C ARG A 155 -8.05 10.22 10.48
N SER A 156 -9.16 10.16 9.76
CA SER A 156 -9.40 10.74 8.44
C SER A 156 -9.92 12.19 8.45
N GLY A 157 -10.23 12.73 9.63
CA GLY A 157 -10.96 13.99 9.80
C GLY A 157 -12.45 13.90 9.47
N LEU A 158 -13.03 12.68 9.30
CA LEU A 158 -14.39 12.47 8.79
C LEU A 158 -15.22 11.52 9.67
N CYS A 159 -16.42 11.99 10.02
CA CYS A 159 -17.43 11.26 10.78
C CYS A 159 -18.75 11.23 9.97
N ASP A 160 -19.19 10.04 9.55
CA ASP A 160 -20.42 9.81 8.77
C ASP A 160 -21.37 8.91 9.58
N GLY A 161 -22.63 9.30 9.72
CA GLY A 161 -23.63 8.53 10.50
C GLY A 161 -23.34 8.34 11.99
N GLY A 162 -22.35 9.03 12.57
CA GLY A 162 -21.85 8.77 13.93
C GLY A 162 -20.74 7.70 14.01
N THR A 163 -20.18 7.32 12.85
CA THR A 163 -19.05 6.40 12.70
C THR A 163 -17.92 7.03 11.91
N CYS A 164 -16.68 6.82 12.34
CA CYS A 164 -15.51 7.25 11.61
C CYS A 164 -15.41 6.47 10.28
N ILE A 165 -15.06 7.17 9.20
CA ILE A 165 -14.83 6.56 7.88
C ILE A 165 -13.38 6.80 7.46
N ASP A 166 -12.70 5.79 6.94
CA ASP A 166 -11.34 5.92 6.41
C ASP A 166 -11.19 5.16 5.09
N GLY A 167 -10.13 5.46 4.34
CA GLY A 167 -9.76 4.73 3.14
C GLY A 167 -9.33 3.29 3.44
N CYS A 168 -9.24 2.48 2.39
CA CYS A 168 -8.65 1.15 2.46
C CYS A 168 -8.00 0.73 1.13
N CYS A 169 -7.03 -0.18 1.16
CA CYS A 169 -6.54 -0.90 -0.02
C CYS A 169 -6.97 -2.38 -0.05
N ASP A 170 -7.43 -2.92 1.07
CA ASP A 170 -7.92 -4.30 1.21
C ASP A 170 -8.77 -4.41 2.49
N GLY A 171 -9.31 -5.60 2.77
CA GLY A 171 -10.16 -5.84 3.95
C GLY A 171 -9.45 -5.77 5.30
N SER A 172 -8.11 -5.82 5.37
CA SER A 172 -7.35 -5.76 6.64
C SER A 172 -7.35 -4.36 7.28
N TYR A 173 -7.65 -3.32 6.50
CA TYR A 173 -7.89 -1.96 7.00
C TYR A 173 -9.27 -1.78 7.63
N CYS A 174 -10.18 -2.74 7.41
CA CYS A 174 -11.59 -2.61 7.78
C CYS A 174 -11.92 -3.35 9.09
N PRO A 175 -12.82 -2.79 9.93
CA PRO A 175 -13.17 -3.37 11.22
C PRO A 175 -14.15 -4.55 11.08
N GLY A 176 -13.97 -5.58 11.89
CA GLY A 176 -14.94 -6.67 12.03
C GLY A 176 -15.21 -7.42 10.73
N ASP A 177 -16.47 -7.38 10.27
CA ASP A 177 -16.96 -8.04 9.05
C ASP A 177 -17.12 -7.04 7.86
N GLU A 178 -16.58 -5.83 7.97
CA GLU A 178 -16.59 -4.85 6.88
C GLU A 178 -15.60 -5.21 5.77
N LEU A 179 -15.93 -4.83 4.53
CA LEU A 179 -15.04 -4.98 3.39
C LEU A 179 -14.59 -3.62 2.85
N CYS A 180 -13.44 -3.62 2.19
CA CYS A 180 -13.01 -2.51 1.39
C CYS A 180 -13.82 -2.46 0.09
N ARG A 181 -14.64 -1.41 -0.07
CA ARG A 181 -15.62 -1.31 -1.16
C ARG A 181 -15.66 0.09 -1.76
N ILE A 182 -16.17 0.21 -2.97
CA ILE A 182 -16.35 1.51 -3.60
C ILE A 182 -17.61 2.17 -3.02
N LYS A 183 -17.45 3.40 -2.50
CA LYS A 183 -18.55 4.25 -2.02
C LYS A 183 -18.29 5.69 -2.48
N ASN A 184 -19.34 6.42 -2.85
CA ASN A 184 -19.30 7.87 -2.86
C ASN A 184 -19.20 8.34 -1.40
N SER A 185 -18.01 8.80 -1.00
CA SER A 185 -17.71 9.18 0.38
C SER A 185 -16.95 10.51 0.42
N PRO A 186 -17.04 11.30 1.51
CA PRO A 186 -16.28 12.54 1.66
C PRO A 186 -14.74 12.36 1.72
N LEU A 187 -14.24 11.12 1.61
CA LEU A 187 -12.80 10.82 1.51
C LEU A 187 -12.20 11.27 0.17
N ALA A 188 -13.02 11.42 -0.86
CA ALA A 188 -12.62 11.77 -2.23
C ALA A 188 -13.62 12.70 -2.91
N ASP A 189 -13.19 13.37 -3.98
CA ASP A 189 -14.07 14.14 -4.87
C ASP A 189 -14.79 13.21 -5.88
N GLY A 190 -15.38 12.11 -5.38
CA GLY A 190 -16.01 11.06 -6.18
C GLY A 190 -16.11 9.71 -5.47
N GLU A 191 -16.00 8.64 -6.25
CA GLU A 191 -15.91 7.27 -5.73
C GLU A 191 -14.54 7.03 -5.06
N SER A 192 -14.52 6.29 -3.95
CA SER A 192 -13.27 5.81 -3.34
C SER A 192 -13.43 4.47 -2.64
N TRP A 193 -12.31 3.76 -2.49
CA TRP A 193 -12.20 2.58 -1.64
C TRP A 193 -12.32 2.99 -0.17
N THR A 194 -13.47 2.69 0.43
CA THR A 194 -13.83 3.00 1.81
C THR A 194 -14.29 1.71 2.50
N CYS A 195 -14.00 1.56 3.79
CA CYS A 195 -14.56 0.44 4.56
C CYS A 195 -16.08 0.56 4.71
N GLY A 196 -16.78 -0.58 4.70
CA GLY A 196 -18.18 -0.63 5.07
C GLY A 196 -18.76 -2.04 4.98
N SER A 197 -19.92 -2.25 5.60
CA SER A 197 -20.67 -3.49 5.45
C SER A 197 -20.97 -3.79 3.97
N PRO A 198 -20.71 -5.01 3.46
CA PRO A 198 -20.97 -5.33 2.06
C PRO A 198 -22.48 -5.34 1.77
N PRO A 199 -22.93 -4.87 0.58
CA PRO A 199 -24.35 -4.87 0.23
C PRO A 199 -24.88 -6.29 -0.06
N THR A 200 -23.99 -7.19 -0.48
CA THR A 200 -24.26 -8.55 -0.96
C THR A 200 -23.06 -9.46 -0.69
N SER A 201 -23.19 -10.76 -0.99
CA SER A 201 -22.19 -11.78 -0.64
C SER A 201 -21.33 -12.29 -1.80
N ILE A 202 -21.44 -11.73 -3.02
CA ILE A 202 -20.56 -12.16 -4.13
C ILE A 202 -19.18 -11.55 -3.90
N PRO A 203 -18.11 -12.38 -3.75
CA PRO A 203 -16.78 -11.88 -3.44
C PRO A 203 -16.15 -11.16 -4.63
N PRO A 204 -15.03 -10.44 -4.42
CA PRO A 204 -14.29 -9.81 -5.50
C PRO A 204 -13.85 -10.83 -6.57
N VAL A 205 -13.63 -10.35 -7.80
CA VAL A 205 -13.27 -11.09 -9.02
C VAL A 205 -14.21 -12.24 -9.45
N GLU A 206 -15.36 -12.44 -8.81
CA GLU A 206 -16.44 -13.28 -9.35
C GLU A 206 -17.30 -12.51 -10.37
N THR A 207 -18.01 -13.23 -11.24
CA THR A 207 -18.87 -12.64 -12.28
C THR A 207 -20.13 -11.99 -11.70
N CYS A 208 -20.53 -10.85 -12.26
CA CYS A 208 -21.70 -10.06 -11.84
C CYS A 208 -22.51 -9.55 -13.04
N ASN A 209 -23.73 -9.08 -12.78
CA ASN A 209 -24.63 -8.45 -13.77
C ASN A 209 -24.93 -6.99 -13.42
N THR A 210 -24.98 -6.67 -12.12
CA THR A 210 -25.31 -5.33 -11.61
C THR A 210 -24.35 -4.91 -10.50
N ILE A 211 -24.26 -3.61 -10.23
CA ILE A 211 -23.44 -3.03 -9.16
C ILE A 211 -23.81 -3.62 -7.78
N ASP A 212 -25.11 -3.83 -7.54
CA ASP A 212 -25.63 -4.36 -6.29
C ASP A 212 -25.23 -5.82 -6.05
N ASP A 213 -24.91 -6.58 -7.11
CA ASP A 213 -24.50 -7.99 -7.00
C ASP A 213 -23.21 -8.18 -6.19
N CYS A 214 -22.34 -7.16 -6.17
CA CYS A 214 -20.97 -7.26 -5.67
C CYS A 214 -20.79 -6.79 -4.22
N ALA A 215 -20.08 -7.59 -3.40
CA ALA A 215 -19.74 -7.21 -2.03
C ALA A 215 -18.87 -5.94 -1.95
N THR A 216 -18.14 -5.62 -3.02
CA THR A 216 -17.35 -4.39 -3.19
C THR A 216 -18.11 -3.21 -3.80
N ALA A 217 -19.41 -3.37 -4.05
CA ALA A 217 -20.31 -2.36 -4.62
C ALA A 217 -19.85 -1.76 -5.97
N LYS A 218 -19.13 -2.54 -6.79
CA LYS A 218 -18.78 -2.19 -8.17
C LYS A 218 -18.70 -3.45 -9.03
N CYS A 219 -19.57 -3.52 -10.04
CA CYS A 219 -19.54 -4.51 -11.10
C CYS A 219 -18.96 -3.85 -12.36
N VAL A 220 -17.89 -4.40 -12.92
CA VAL A 220 -17.11 -3.77 -14.00
C VAL A 220 -17.17 -4.64 -15.26
N PRO A 221 -17.63 -4.11 -16.41
CA PRO A 221 -17.55 -4.82 -17.67
C PRO A 221 -16.09 -4.96 -18.11
N VAL A 222 -15.67 -6.20 -18.38
CA VAL A 222 -14.30 -6.55 -18.81
C VAL A 222 -14.26 -7.09 -20.25
N GLU A 223 -15.36 -7.68 -20.73
CA GLU A 223 -15.64 -7.98 -22.14
C GLU A 223 -17.14 -7.69 -22.43
N GLU A 224 -17.57 -7.75 -23.70
CA GLU A 224 -18.92 -7.34 -24.15
C GLU A 224 -20.08 -8.06 -23.41
N GLU A 225 -19.86 -9.30 -22.96
CA GLU A 225 -20.83 -10.11 -22.21
C GLU A 225 -20.33 -10.54 -20.81
N ILE A 226 -19.19 -10.00 -20.33
CA ILE A 226 -18.57 -10.42 -19.07
C ILE A 226 -18.31 -9.19 -18.19
N ALA A 227 -18.86 -9.20 -16.99
CA ALA A 227 -18.53 -8.25 -15.93
C ALA A 227 -18.11 -8.99 -14.65
N ILE A 228 -17.22 -8.38 -13.87
CA ILE A 228 -16.71 -8.93 -12.61
C ILE A 228 -16.79 -7.93 -11.46
N CYS A 229 -16.88 -8.45 -10.24
CA CYS A 229 -16.81 -7.62 -9.04
C CYS A 229 -15.40 -7.07 -8.86
N ALA A 230 -15.26 -5.75 -8.86
CA ALA A 230 -13.96 -5.10 -8.67
C ALA A 230 -13.36 -5.49 -7.31
N SER A 231 -12.05 -5.73 -7.26
CA SER A 231 -11.27 -5.76 -6.02
C SER A 231 -10.31 -4.57 -6.01
N PRO A 232 -10.00 -3.92 -4.88
CA PRO A 232 -8.83 -3.06 -4.83
C PRO A 232 -7.56 -3.90 -5.08
N CYS A 233 -6.52 -3.26 -5.58
CA CYS A 233 -5.24 -3.92 -5.89
C CYS A 233 -4.05 -2.96 -5.83
N CYS A 234 -2.89 -3.56 -5.58
CA CYS A 234 -1.58 -2.95 -5.55
C CYS A 234 -0.63 -3.55 -6.60
N SER A 235 -0.93 -4.71 -7.17
CA SER A 235 -0.29 -5.30 -8.34
C SER A 235 -1.29 -6.23 -9.04
N SER A 236 -1.04 -6.56 -10.32
CA SER A 236 -1.77 -7.61 -11.02
C SER A 236 -1.58 -9.02 -10.40
N ASP A 237 -0.61 -9.22 -9.50
CA ASP A 237 -0.51 -10.44 -8.68
C ASP A 237 -1.68 -10.59 -7.69
N ASP A 238 -2.29 -9.48 -7.23
CA ASP A 238 -3.40 -9.50 -6.27
C ASP A 238 -4.72 -10.00 -6.92
N CYS A 239 -4.81 -9.93 -8.24
CA CYS A 239 -6.06 -10.03 -8.98
C CYS A 239 -6.45 -11.45 -9.43
N GLY A 240 -5.51 -12.39 -9.38
CA GLY A 240 -5.79 -13.79 -9.69
C GLY A 240 -6.32 -14.01 -11.11
N SER A 241 -7.51 -14.61 -11.23
CA SER A 241 -8.04 -15.10 -12.50
C SER A 241 -9.50 -15.53 -12.41
N ILE A 242 -10.24 -15.41 -13.51
CA ILE A 242 -11.65 -15.84 -13.63
C ILE A 242 -11.81 -16.98 -14.64
N ILE A 243 -13.00 -17.58 -14.71
CA ILE A 243 -13.40 -18.47 -15.80
C ILE A 243 -14.24 -17.69 -16.81
N ALA A 244 -13.61 -17.28 -17.91
CA ALA A 244 -14.24 -16.58 -19.02
C ALA A 244 -14.26 -17.47 -20.26
N LEU A 245 -15.42 -17.61 -20.91
CA LEU A 245 -15.62 -18.47 -22.09
C LEU A 245 -15.11 -19.92 -21.91
N GLY A 246 -15.16 -20.44 -20.67
CA GLY A 246 -14.67 -21.78 -20.31
C GLY A 246 -13.15 -21.90 -20.14
N MET A 247 -12.41 -20.79 -20.20
CA MET A 247 -10.96 -20.73 -20.00
C MET A 247 -10.61 -19.94 -18.74
N LYS A 248 -9.53 -20.33 -18.05
CA LYS A 248 -8.99 -19.57 -16.93
C LYS A 248 -8.21 -18.35 -17.46
N GLN A 249 -8.83 -17.17 -17.42
CA GLN A 249 -8.21 -15.92 -17.85
C GLN A 249 -7.65 -15.15 -16.63
N PRO A 250 -6.39 -14.67 -16.67
CA PRO A 250 -5.84 -13.77 -15.66
C PRO A 250 -6.55 -12.40 -15.67
N VAL A 251 -6.67 -11.80 -14.49
CA VAL A 251 -7.14 -10.42 -14.32
C VAL A 251 -5.95 -9.55 -13.93
N ALA A 252 -5.82 -8.38 -14.55
CA ALA A 252 -4.81 -7.37 -14.23
C ALA A 252 -5.37 -6.26 -13.32
N CYS A 253 -4.47 -5.66 -12.56
CA CYS A 253 -4.74 -4.44 -11.80
C CYS A 253 -4.70 -3.24 -12.77
N THR A 254 -5.83 -2.58 -12.95
CA THR A 254 -6.00 -1.44 -13.87
C THR A 254 -6.61 -0.25 -13.14
N GLN A 255 -6.79 0.87 -13.84
CA GLN A 255 -7.55 2.02 -13.31
C GLN A 255 -8.98 2.02 -13.90
N ILE A 256 -9.97 2.21 -13.03
CA ILE A 256 -11.38 2.40 -13.39
C ILE A 256 -11.90 3.64 -12.64
N ASP A 257 -12.46 4.62 -13.36
CA ASP A 257 -13.00 5.87 -12.77
C ASP A 257 -12.04 6.57 -11.78
N GLY A 258 -10.72 6.48 -12.02
CA GLY A 258 -9.67 7.00 -11.15
C GLY A 258 -9.12 6.02 -10.10
N LEU A 259 -9.83 4.93 -9.80
CA LEU A 259 -9.49 3.95 -8.77
C LEU A 259 -8.70 2.75 -9.33
N ARG A 260 -7.68 2.28 -8.60
CA ARG A 260 -7.01 1.00 -8.91
C ARG A 260 -7.95 -0.17 -8.58
N ALA A 261 -8.16 -1.08 -9.53
CA ALA A 261 -8.96 -2.27 -9.32
C ALA A 261 -8.56 -3.46 -10.22
N CYS A 262 -8.82 -4.67 -9.73
CA CYS A 262 -8.80 -5.90 -10.51
C CYS A 262 -9.98 -5.90 -11.48
N ALA A 263 -9.74 -5.41 -12.69
CA ALA A 263 -10.79 -4.97 -13.61
C ALA A 263 -10.38 -4.96 -15.10
N ALA A 264 -9.31 -5.65 -15.47
CA ALA A 264 -8.94 -5.86 -16.87
C ALA A 264 -8.63 -7.33 -17.13
N LEU A 265 -9.19 -7.92 -18.20
CA LEU A 265 -8.76 -9.24 -18.65
C LEU A 265 -7.53 -9.12 -19.54
N VAL A 266 -6.54 -9.97 -19.30
CA VAL A 266 -5.33 -10.04 -20.13
C VAL A 266 -5.19 -11.43 -20.76
N PRO A 267 -4.47 -11.56 -21.89
CA PRO A 267 -4.31 -12.85 -22.56
C PRO A 267 -3.72 -13.91 -21.62
N ILE A 268 -4.12 -15.18 -21.79
CA ILE A 268 -3.56 -16.30 -21.01
C ILE A 268 -2.05 -16.51 -21.19
N THR A 269 -1.44 -15.85 -22.19
CA THR A 269 0.00 -15.81 -22.46
C THR A 269 0.73 -14.67 -21.75
N ALA A 270 -0.01 -13.76 -21.11
CA ALA A 270 0.52 -12.55 -20.49
C ALA A 270 1.06 -12.88 -19.08
N THR A 271 2.27 -13.41 -19.03
CA THR A 271 2.89 -13.93 -17.79
C THR A 271 4.12 -13.15 -17.33
N GLY A 272 4.53 -12.10 -18.05
CA GLY A 272 5.68 -11.26 -17.69
C GLY A 272 5.40 -10.44 -16.43
N SER A 273 6.20 -10.66 -15.39
CA SER A 273 6.24 -9.82 -14.18
C SER A 273 6.91 -8.47 -14.46
N VAL A 274 6.85 -7.55 -13.50
CA VAL A 274 7.64 -6.29 -13.53
C VAL A 274 9.09 -6.58 -13.92
N GLY A 275 9.60 -5.80 -14.88
CA GLY A 275 10.97 -5.88 -15.40
C GLY A 275 11.24 -6.98 -16.43
N ALA A 276 10.30 -7.90 -16.68
CA ALA A 276 10.46 -8.90 -17.73
C ALA A 276 10.53 -8.22 -19.12
N ALA A 277 11.48 -8.62 -19.97
CA ALA A 277 11.61 -8.06 -21.32
C ALA A 277 10.38 -8.39 -22.18
N CYS A 278 9.91 -7.41 -22.95
CA CYS A 278 8.72 -7.54 -23.78
C CYS A 278 8.83 -6.76 -25.10
N SER A 279 7.96 -7.11 -26.05
CA SER A 279 7.75 -6.42 -27.33
C SER A 279 6.29 -5.99 -27.53
N SER A 280 5.39 -6.36 -26.62
CA SER A 280 3.96 -6.04 -26.67
C SER A 280 3.27 -6.31 -25.34
N ASP A 281 2.29 -5.48 -25.01
CA ASP A 281 1.38 -5.57 -23.86
C ASP A 281 0.88 -6.98 -23.51
N THR A 282 0.55 -7.78 -24.53
CA THR A 282 0.04 -9.16 -24.42
C THR A 282 1.01 -10.18 -23.82
N GLN A 283 2.25 -9.78 -23.55
CA GLN A 283 3.28 -10.58 -22.87
C GLN A 283 3.35 -10.29 -21.37
N CYS A 284 2.83 -9.14 -20.93
CA CYS A 284 2.97 -8.62 -19.57
C CYS A 284 1.70 -8.89 -18.75
N ARG A 285 1.84 -9.39 -17.52
CA ARG A 285 0.71 -9.74 -16.64
C ARG A 285 -0.23 -8.57 -16.32
N SER A 286 0.29 -7.35 -16.36
CA SER A 286 -0.47 -6.09 -16.23
C SER A 286 -1.20 -5.67 -17.50
N GLY A 287 -0.88 -6.29 -18.63
CA GLY A 287 -1.25 -5.81 -19.96
C GLY A 287 -0.41 -4.62 -20.44
N TRP A 288 0.75 -4.30 -19.85
CA TRP A 288 1.57 -3.15 -20.28
C TRP A 288 3.06 -3.46 -20.47
N CYS A 289 3.54 -3.18 -21.67
CA CYS A 289 4.94 -3.16 -22.07
C CYS A 289 5.40 -1.71 -22.29
N VAL A 290 6.39 -1.25 -21.52
CA VAL A 290 6.96 0.11 -21.62
C VAL A 290 8.34 0.02 -22.27
N ASP A 291 8.56 0.77 -23.34
CA ASP A 291 9.88 0.94 -23.97
C ASP A 291 10.50 2.27 -23.50
N ASP A 292 11.72 2.21 -22.97
CA ASP A 292 12.52 3.37 -22.53
C ASP A 292 13.68 3.70 -23.48
N GLY A 293 13.81 2.99 -24.60
CA GLY A 293 14.87 3.15 -25.59
C GLY A 293 16.00 2.12 -25.46
N ASP A 294 16.17 1.50 -24.29
CA ASP A 294 17.04 0.33 -24.10
C ASP A 294 16.28 -1.00 -24.33
N GLY A 295 14.95 -0.91 -24.44
CA GLY A 295 14.05 -1.99 -24.88
C GLY A 295 12.85 -2.16 -23.95
N GLY A 296 11.78 -2.75 -24.51
CA GLY A 296 10.53 -2.98 -23.78
C GLY A 296 10.68 -3.82 -22.51
N TYR A 297 10.11 -3.35 -21.41
CA TYR A 297 9.93 -4.09 -20.17
C TYR A 297 8.49 -4.04 -19.66
N CYS A 298 8.04 -5.12 -19.04
CA CYS A 298 6.75 -5.18 -18.39
C CYS A 298 6.74 -4.28 -17.15
N THR A 299 5.73 -3.41 -17.04
CA THR A 299 5.40 -2.64 -15.83
C THR A 299 4.17 -3.25 -15.15
N ASP A 300 3.73 -2.72 -14.02
CA ASP A 300 2.48 -3.09 -13.34
C ASP A 300 1.98 -1.87 -12.56
N MET A 301 0.71 -1.88 -12.12
CA MET A 301 0.27 -0.95 -11.08
C MET A 301 1.05 -1.24 -9.78
N CYS A 302 1.21 -0.21 -8.94
CA CYS A 302 1.90 -0.32 -7.65
C CYS A 302 1.21 0.47 -6.54
N CYS A 303 1.39 0.07 -5.28
CA CYS A 303 1.06 0.88 -4.09
C CYS A 303 2.29 1.39 -3.34
N THR A 304 3.40 0.67 -3.44
CA THR A 304 4.68 0.96 -2.80
C THR A 304 5.80 0.40 -3.67
N ASP A 305 7.06 0.79 -3.44
CA ASP A 305 8.21 0.19 -4.13
C ASP A 305 8.21 -1.34 -4.03
N SER A 306 7.80 -1.91 -2.89
CA SER A 306 7.70 -3.37 -2.71
C SER A 306 6.66 -4.06 -3.61
N SER A 307 5.66 -3.34 -4.14
CA SER A 307 4.76 -3.88 -5.18
C SER A 307 5.50 -4.19 -6.50
N CYS A 308 6.66 -3.56 -6.73
CA CYS A 308 7.46 -3.69 -7.94
C CYS A 308 8.50 -4.83 -7.90
N GLY A 309 8.56 -5.60 -6.80
CA GLY A 309 9.46 -6.74 -6.66
C GLY A 309 10.91 -6.32 -6.41
N ASP A 310 11.68 -6.11 -7.48
CA ASP A 310 13.07 -5.67 -7.36
C ASP A 310 13.13 -4.15 -7.11
N VAL A 311 13.03 -3.78 -5.83
CA VAL A 311 13.09 -2.38 -5.36
C VAL A 311 14.41 -1.67 -5.69
N SER A 312 15.46 -2.40 -6.06
CA SER A 312 16.75 -1.83 -6.47
C SER A 312 16.78 -1.42 -7.95
N ALA A 313 15.97 -2.08 -8.78
CA ALA A 313 15.83 -1.79 -10.20
C ALA A 313 14.55 -1.00 -10.54
N PHE A 314 13.53 -1.06 -9.67
CA PHE A 314 12.24 -0.41 -9.87
C PHE A 314 11.77 0.39 -8.66
N SER A 315 11.02 1.46 -8.91
CA SER A 315 10.30 2.28 -7.93
C SER A 315 8.83 2.40 -8.31
N CYS A 316 7.98 2.65 -7.32
CA CYS A 316 6.56 2.89 -7.52
C CYS A 316 6.30 4.39 -7.69
N GLU A 317 6.07 4.83 -8.93
CA GLU A 317 6.08 6.26 -9.27
C GLU A 317 4.84 6.68 -10.05
N PRO A 318 4.37 7.94 -9.85
CA PRO A 318 3.34 8.51 -10.69
C PRO A 318 3.91 8.70 -12.10
N ARG A 319 3.40 7.92 -13.06
CA ARG A 319 3.71 8.14 -14.47
C ARG A 319 2.62 9.04 -15.06
N PRO A 320 2.91 10.28 -15.48
CA PRO A 320 1.96 11.13 -16.17
C PRO A 320 1.70 10.57 -17.58
N PHE A 321 0.78 9.61 -17.67
CA PHE A 321 0.20 9.13 -18.91
C PHE A 321 -1.21 9.71 -19.05
N ALA A 322 -1.39 10.55 -20.08
CA ALA A 322 -2.69 10.94 -20.64
C ALA A 322 -3.81 11.13 -19.59
N ASP A 323 -3.59 12.07 -18.68
CA ASP A 323 -4.55 12.56 -17.68
C ASP A 323 -4.78 11.69 -16.42
N SER A 324 -3.88 10.75 -16.08
CA SER A 324 -3.92 10.02 -14.78
C SER A 324 -2.64 10.17 -13.94
N TRP A 325 -2.81 10.16 -12.61
CA TRP A 325 -1.72 10.02 -11.62
C TRP A 325 -1.50 8.55 -11.21
N ALA A 326 -1.88 7.60 -12.07
CA ALA A 326 -1.79 6.19 -11.76
C ALA A 326 -0.34 5.72 -11.60
N LEU A 327 -0.09 5.07 -10.47
CA LEU A 327 1.25 4.71 -10.02
C LEU A 327 1.68 3.40 -10.66
N ARG A 328 2.89 3.38 -11.20
CA ARG A 328 3.42 2.25 -11.93
C ARG A 328 4.83 1.94 -11.51
N CYS A 329 5.23 0.69 -11.73
CA CYS A 329 6.61 0.27 -11.55
C CYS A 329 7.49 0.83 -12.67
N VAL A 330 8.32 1.82 -12.34
CA VAL A 330 9.24 2.49 -13.26
C VAL A 330 10.66 1.99 -12.98
N ARG A 331 11.44 1.77 -14.03
CA ARG A 331 12.87 1.43 -13.93
C ARG A 331 13.64 2.66 -13.40
N ARG A 332 14.49 2.45 -12.38
CA ARG A 332 15.41 3.47 -11.83
C ARG A 332 16.58 3.78 -12.76
#